data_AF-A0A246RQM8-F1
#
_entry.id   AF-A0A246RQM8-F1
#
_cell.length_a   1.000
_cell.length_b   1.000
_cell.length_c   1.000
_cell.angle_alpha   90.00
_cell.angle_beta   90.00
_cell.angle_gamma   90.00
#
_symmetry.space_group_name_H-M   'P 1'
#
loop_
_entity.id
_entity.type
_entity.pdbx_description
1 polymer ?
#
loop_
_entity_poly.entity_id
_entity_poly.type
_entity_poly.pdbx_seq_one_letter_code
_entity_poly.pdbx_strand_id
1 'polypeptide(L)'
;MAGTTYQVIVRGKFAPLDDEQRAALLARADEHDVYQAKFTEEGTVTYERSLLGFTFRCLVPATGEDDEAVVTGRAEALAAAAVAELGAGHRDLTSVSTDLADIKIRHRARG
;
A
#
# COMPACT_ATOMS: atom_id res chain seq x y z
N MET A 1 -2.79 -8.31 25.68
CA MET A 1 -2.56 -7.25 24.67
C MET A 1 -3.52 -7.52 23.52
N ALA A 2 -4.48 -6.65 23.26
CA ALA A 2 -5.35 -6.81 22.10
C ALA A 2 -4.58 -6.32 20.88
N GLY A 3 -4.25 -7.23 19.95
CA GLY A 3 -3.71 -6.84 18.65
C GLY A 3 -4.80 -6.19 17.81
N THR A 4 -4.47 -5.10 17.12
CA THR A 4 -5.34 -4.48 16.12
C THR A 4 -4.71 -4.64 14.74
N THR A 5 -5.51 -4.49 13.69
CA THR A 5 -5.03 -4.49 12.31
C THR A 5 -5.22 -3.10 11.76
N TYR A 6 -4.16 -2.53 11.21
CA TYR A 6 -4.22 -1.26 10.52
C TYR A 6 -4.37 -1.49 9.02
N GLN A 7 -5.29 -0.75 8.40
CA GLN A 7 -5.28 -0.56 6.96
C GLN A 7 -4.29 0.54 6.66
N VAL A 8 -3.26 0.24 5.87
CA VAL A 8 -2.29 1.25 5.45
C VAL A 8 -2.35 1.41 3.95
N ILE A 9 -2.44 2.67 3.52
CA ILE A 9 -2.37 3.07 2.13
C ILE A 9 -1.09 3.86 1.94
N VAL A 10 -0.16 3.30 1.18
CA VAL A 10 1.07 3.97 0.77
C VAL A 10 0.88 4.47 -0.66
N ARG A 11 1.14 5.75 -0.87
CA ARG A 11 1.14 6.38 -2.19
C ARG A 11 2.54 6.82 -2.48
N GLY A 12 2.97 6.62 -3.71
CA GLY A 12 4.30 7.02 -4.16
C GLY A 12 4.29 7.35 -5.64
N LYS A 13 5.38 7.95 -6.09
CA LYS A 13 5.64 8.12 -7.51
C LYS A 13 6.68 7.11 -7.96
N PHE A 14 6.59 6.67 -9.21
CA PHE A 14 7.69 5.92 -9.79
C PHE A 14 8.89 6.86 -9.95
N ALA A 15 10.09 6.32 -9.72
CA ALA A 15 11.32 6.98 -10.08
C ALA A 15 11.40 7.11 -11.62
N PRO A 16 12.39 7.82 -12.19
CA PRO A 16 12.59 7.83 -13.64
C PRO A 16 12.65 6.39 -14.17
N LEU A 17 11.73 6.06 -15.08
CA LEU A 17 11.61 4.74 -15.68
C LEU A 17 12.27 4.76 -17.06
N ASP A 18 13.08 3.74 -17.34
CA ASP A 18 13.57 3.45 -18.67
C ASP A 18 12.45 2.85 -19.54
N ASP A 19 12.64 2.85 -20.87
CA ASP A 19 11.63 2.39 -21.84
C ASP A 19 11.23 0.92 -21.60
N GLU A 20 12.20 0.08 -21.22
CA GLU A 20 11.99 -1.33 -20.86
C GLU A 20 11.13 -1.50 -19.60
N GLN A 21 11.42 -0.74 -18.53
CA GLN A 21 10.64 -0.76 -17.29
C GLN A 21 9.21 -0.28 -17.54
N ARG A 22 9.08 0.78 -18.34
CA ARG A 22 7.78 1.33 -18.75
C ARG A 22 6.97 0.30 -19.54
N ALA A 23 7.57 -0.38 -20.50
CA ALA A 23 6.89 -1.43 -21.27
C ALA A 23 6.45 -2.60 -20.37
N ALA A 24 7.29 -3.03 -19.43
CA ALA A 24 6.97 -4.12 -18.50
C ALA A 24 5.82 -3.77 -17.55
N LEU A 25 5.83 -2.55 -16.98
CA LEU A 25 4.73 -2.06 -16.14
C LEU A 25 3.45 -1.89 -16.94
N LEU A 26 3.51 -1.37 -18.16
CA LEU A 26 2.33 -1.21 -19.02
C LEU A 26 1.69 -2.55 -19.39
N ALA A 27 2.50 -3.58 -19.65
CA ALA A 27 2.01 -4.93 -19.93
C ALA A 27 1.22 -5.53 -18.75
N ARG A 28 1.62 -5.18 -17.52
CA ARG A 28 1.01 -5.62 -16.26
C ARG A 28 -0.05 -4.66 -15.71
N ALA A 29 -0.22 -3.48 -16.31
CA ALA A 29 -1.10 -2.44 -15.77
C ALA A 29 -2.57 -2.90 -15.66
N ASP A 30 -3.02 -3.79 -16.55
CA ASP A 30 -4.38 -4.34 -16.50
C ASP A 30 -4.57 -5.31 -15.32
N GLU A 31 -3.52 -6.05 -14.95
CA GLU A 31 -3.51 -6.96 -13.80
C GLU A 31 -3.46 -6.19 -12.46
N HIS A 32 -2.84 -5.01 -12.47
CA HIS A 32 -2.65 -4.14 -11.30
C HIS A 32 -3.62 -2.95 -11.27
N ASP A 33 -4.75 -3.06 -11.97
CA ASP A 33 -5.76 -2.01 -11.98
C ASP A 33 -6.40 -1.83 -10.59
N VAL A 34 -6.92 -0.63 -10.31
CA VAL A 34 -7.58 -0.29 -9.05
C VAL A 34 -8.77 -1.20 -8.73
N TYR A 35 -9.41 -1.82 -9.74
CA TYR A 35 -10.48 -2.80 -9.52
C TYR A 35 -10.01 -4.08 -8.82
N GLN A 36 -8.71 -4.41 -8.88
CA GLN A 36 -8.11 -5.53 -8.16
C GLN A 36 -7.58 -5.14 -6.77
N ALA A 37 -7.70 -3.86 -6.37
CA ALA A 37 -7.20 -3.38 -5.10
C ALA A 37 -7.86 -4.12 -3.92
N LYS A 38 -7.09 -4.94 -3.23
CA LYS A 38 -7.50 -5.61 -1.99
C LYS A 38 -6.55 -5.25 -0.86
N PHE A 39 -7.10 -5.19 0.34
CA PHE A 39 -6.28 -5.08 1.55
C PHE A 39 -5.90 -6.49 1.99
N THR A 40 -4.65 -6.87 1.73
CA THR A 40 -4.04 -8.15 2.16
C THR A 40 -2.80 -7.86 3.01
N GLU A 41 -2.32 -8.84 3.78
CA GLU A 41 -1.10 -8.68 4.59
C GLU A 41 0.15 -8.48 3.73
N GLU A 42 0.24 -9.21 2.61
CA GLU A 42 1.27 -9.02 1.58
C GLU A 42 1.16 -7.65 0.89
N GLY A 43 -0.06 -7.11 0.85
CA GLY A 43 -0.41 -5.86 0.19
C GLY A 43 -0.61 -5.99 -1.32
N THR A 44 -1.35 -5.05 -1.88
CA THR A 44 -1.63 -4.97 -3.31
C THR A 44 -1.14 -3.64 -3.86
N VAL A 45 -0.21 -3.69 -4.82
CA VAL A 45 0.22 -2.52 -5.59
C VAL A 45 -0.73 -2.30 -6.76
N THR A 46 -1.19 -1.06 -6.89
CA THR A 46 -2.06 -0.62 -7.99
C THR A 46 -1.50 0.65 -8.61
N TYR A 47 -1.56 0.75 -9.93
CA TYR A 47 -1.06 1.92 -10.65
C TYR A 47 -1.82 2.09 -11.97
N GLU A 48 -1.81 3.32 -12.47
CA GLU A 48 -2.41 3.64 -13.76
C GLU A 48 -1.38 3.55 -14.89
N ARG A 49 -1.85 3.35 -16.13
CA ARG A 49 -1.00 3.31 -17.34
C ARG A 49 -0.19 4.60 -17.57
N SER A 50 -0.55 5.70 -16.93
CA SER A 50 0.23 6.93 -16.95
C SER A 50 1.60 6.77 -16.26
N LEU A 51 1.75 5.75 -15.39
CA LEU A 51 2.94 5.49 -14.56
C LEU A 51 3.44 6.73 -13.79
N LEU A 52 2.53 7.64 -13.46
CA LEU A 52 2.85 8.85 -12.70
C LEU A 52 3.03 8.55 -11.21
N GLY A 53 2.36 7.51 -10.73
CA GLY A 53 2.50 7.01 -9.39
C GLY A 53 1.74 5.72 -9.18
N PHE A 54 1.89 5.20 -7.97
CA PHE A 54 1.29 3.96 -7.53
C PHE A 54 0.66 4.15 -6.16
N THR A 55 -0.32 3.30 -5.88
CA THR A 55 -0.92 3.15 -4.57
C THR A 55 -0.78 1.70 -4.14
N PHE A 56 -0.09 1.49 -3.03
CA PHE A 56 0.02 0.22 -2.34
C PHE A 56 -0.94 0.21 -1.16
N ARG A 57 -1.69 -0.88 -0.99
CA ARG A 57 -2.66 -1.04 0.09
C ARG A 57 -2.38 -2.36 0.80
N CYS A 58 -2.17 -2.33 2.10
CA CYS A 58 -1.92 -3.53 2.88
C CYS A 58 -2.62 -3.50 4.25
N LEU A 59 -2.70 -4.68 4.85
CA LEU A 59 -3.07 -4.87 6.25
C LEU A 59 -1.81 -5.09 7.06
N VAL A 60 -1.61 -4.27 8.08
CA VAL A 60 -0.48 -4.41 8.99
C VAL A 60 -1.01 -4.82 10.35
N PRO A 61 -0.74 -6.07 10.80
CA PRO A 61 -1.04 -6.47 12.16
C PRO A 61 -0.11 -5.70 13.12
N ALA A 62 -0.72 -5.12 14.14
CA ALA A 62 -0.07 -4.33 15.17
C ALA A 62 -0.44 -4.88 16.54
N THR A 63 0.54 -4.98 17.40
CA THR A 63 0.34 -5.25 18.82
C THR A 63 0.08 -3.93 19.55
N GLY A 64 -0.37 -3.99 20.80
CA GLY A 64 -0.62 -2.78 21.61
C GLY A 64 0.63 -1.94 21.92
N GLU A 65 1.81 -2.39 21.50
CA GLU A 65 3.10 -1.70 21.63
C GLU A 65 3.58 -1.10 20.29
N ASP A 66 2.96 -1.47 19.16
CA ASP A 66 3.30 -0.92 17.86
C ASP A 66 2.60 0.43 17.66
N ASP A 67 3.38 1.52 17.65
CA ASP A 67 2.88 2.85 17.29
C ASP A 67 2.57 2.96 15.79
N GLU A 68 1.81 4.00 15.44
CA GLU A 68 1.47 4.34 14.05
C GLU A 68 2.72 4.40 13.13
N ALA A 69 3.82 4.97 13.63
CA ALA A 69 5.07 5.09 12.87
C ALA A 69 5.70 3.72 12.53
N VAL A 70 5.53 2.71 13.39
CA VAL A 70 6.00 1.35 13.14
C VAL A 70 5.15 0.69 12.06
N VAL A 71 3.83 0.89 12.16
CA VAL A 71 2.84 0.38 11.21
C VAL A 71 3.06 0.95 9.81
N THR A 72 3.21 2.28 9.70
CA THR A 72 3.44 2.94 8.41
C THR A 72 4.81 2.59 7.84
N GLY A 73 5.86 2.53 8.66
CA GLY A 73 7.20 2.12 8.21
C GLY A 73 7.24 0.70 7.65
N ARG A 74 6.50 -0.25 8.26
CA ARG A 74 6.34 -1.61 7.71
C ARG A 74 5.64 -1.59 6.35
N ALA A 75 4.55 -0.83 6.23
CA ALA A 75 3.82 -0.70 4.98
C ALA A 75 4.66 -0.05 3.87
N GLU A 76 5.45 0.97 4.19
CA GLU A 76 6.35 1.64 3.25
C GLU A 76 7.45 0.70 2.77
N ALA A 77 8.02 -0.11 3.66
CA ALA A 77 9.01 -1.13 3.29
C ALA A 77 8.41 -2.19 2.35
N LEU A 78 7.18 -2.65 2.61
CA LEU A 78 6.47 -3.57 1.73
C LEU A 78 6.16 -2.93 0.37
N ALA A 79 5.72 -1.67 0.35
CA ALA A 79 5.46 -0.93 -0.89
C ALA A 79 6.73 -0.76 -1.72
N ALA A 80 7.84 -0.42 -1.07
CA ALA A 80 9.15 -0.30 -1.71
C ALA A 80 9.61 -1.62 -2.32
N ALA A 81 9.45 -2.73 -1.59
CA ALA A 81 9.76 -4.07 -2.08
C ALA A 81 8.88 -4.47 -3.28
N ALA A 82 7.56 -4.28 -3.19
CA ALA A 82 6.63 -4.60 -4.26
C ALA A 82 6.95 -3.83 -5.56
N VAL A 83 7.30 -2.54 -5.45
CA VAL A 83 7.69 -1.73 -6.63
C VAL A 83 9.04 -2.16 -7.18
N ALA A 84 9.98 -2.55 -6.32
CA ALA A 84 11.26 -3.11 -6.75
C ALA A 84 11.10 -4.46 -7.48
N GLU A 85 10.18 -5.32 -7.03
CA GLU A 85 9.86 -6.59 -7.71
C GLU A 85 9.22 -6.39 -9.09
N LEU A 86 8.48 -5.29 -9.28
CA LEU A 86 8.01 -4.86 -10.59
C LEU A 86 9.15 -4.33 -11.49
N GLY A 87 10.37 -4.23 -10.97
CA GLY A 87 11.54 -3.72 -11.68
C GLY A 87 11.59 -2.20 -11.75
N ALA A 88 10.87 -1.48 -10.88
CA ALA A 88 10.79 -0.03 -10.87
C ALA A 88 11.35 0.59 -9.59
N GLY A 89 11.84 1.82 -9.70
CA GLY A 89 12.17 2.64 -8.52
C GLY A 89 10.95 3.39 -7.99
N HIS A 90 11.00 3.82 -6.74
CA HIS A 90 9.97 4.67 -6.12
C HIS A 90 10.59 5.96 -5.56
N ARG A 91 9.76 6.99 -5.40
CA ARG A 91 10.10 8.28 -4.77
C ARG A 91 8.85 8.91 -4.17
N ASP A 92 9.06 9.90 -3.29
CA ASP A 92 7.98 10.69 -2.69
C ASP A 92 6.90 9.80 -2.03
N LEU A 93 7.32 8.85 -1.19
CA LEU A 93 6.40 7.99 -0.46
C LEU A 93 5.62 8.78 0.58
N THR A 94 4.34 8.48 0.70
CA THR A 94 3.45 8.99 1.75
C THR A 94 2.52 7.88 2.19
N SER A 95 2.45 7.64 3.48
CA SER A 95 1.65 6.58 4.08
C SER A 95 0.51 7.15 4.92
N VAL A 96 -0.64 6.47 4.87
CA VAL A 96 -1.81 6.78 5.70
C VAL A 96 -2.30 5.48 6.32
N SER A 97 -2.20 5.38 7.64
CA SER A 97 -2.70 4.29 8.46
C SER A 97 -4.13 4.57 8.93
N THR A 98 -4.91 3.53 9.12
CA THR A 98 -6.25 3.61 9.69
C THR A 98 -6.48 2.39 10.57
N ASP A 99 -6.76 2.60 11.85
CA ASP A 99 -7.01 1.55 12.82
C ASP A 99 -8.40 0.91 12.60
N LEU A 100 -8.45 -0.38 12.26
CA LEU A 100 -9.71 -1.10 12.09
C LEU A 100 -10.43 -1.34 13.42
N ALA A 101 -9.73 -1.38 14.55
CA ALA A 101 -10.38 -1.49 15.86
C ALA A 101 -11.20 -0.23 16.14
N ASP A 102 -10.65 0.97 15.93
CA ASP A 102 -11.37 2.24 16.10
C ASP A 102 -12.59 2.34 15.15
N ILE A 103 -12.42 1.96 13.88
CA ILE A 103 -13.53 1.97 12.90
C ILE A 103 -14.67 1.03 13.33
N LYS A 104 -14.35 -0.18 13.81
CA LYS A 104 -15.37 -1.14 14.27
C LYS A 104 -16.15 -0.64 15.48
N ILE A 105 -15.52 0.09 16.39
CA ILE A 105 -16.23 0.68 17.54
C ILE A 105 -17.27 1.70 17.05
N ARG A 106 -16.93 2.51 16.04
CA ARG A 106 -17.84 3.52 15.47
C ARG A 106 -19.02 2.89 14.72
N HIS A 107 -18.84 1.73 14.10
CA HIS A 107 -19.91 1.06 13.36
C HIS A 107 -20.97 0.40 14.26
N ARG A 108 -20.66 0.16 15.54
CA ARG A 108 -21.61 -0.38 16.52
C ARG A 108 -22.42 0.69 17.26
N ALA A 109 -22.09 1.98 17.07
CA ALA A 109 -22.73 3.10 17.77
C ALA A 109 -23.87 3.79 16.99
N ARG A 110 -24.25 3.28 15.80
CA ARG A 110 -25.48 3.71 15.13
C ARG A 110 -26.50 2.59 15.24
N GLY A 111 -27.49 2.81 16.11
CA GLY A 111 -28.63 1.93 16.33
C GLY A 111 -29.59 1.85 15.16
#